data_AF-A0A2R8F2I0-F1
#
_entry.id   AF-A0A2R8F2I0-F1
#
_cell.length_a   1.000
_cell.length_b   1.000
_cell.length_c   1.000
_cell.angle_alpha   90.00
_cell.angle_beta   90.00
_cell.angle_gamma   90.00
#
_symmetry.space_group_name_H-M   'P 1'
#
loop_
_entity.id
_entity.type
_entity.pdbx_description
1 polymer ?
#
loop_
_entity_poly.entity_id
_entity_poly.type
_entity_poly.pdbx_seq_one_letter_code
_entity_poly.pdbx_strand_id
1 'polypeptide(L)'
;MITDTGYQGIQKIHNNSELPKKNKKNPLTKNDKKNNLRLARERVVNENVIGNVKRFKIIADQYRNRCKRFGLRFNLISCIYNFELP
;
A
#
# COMPACT_ATOMS: atom_id res chain seq x y z
N MET A 1 -0.93 10.79 -2.72
CA MET A 1 -1.21 9.38 -2.37
C MET A 1 0.11 8.63 -2.25
N ILE A 2 0.40 8.10 -1.07
CA ILE A 2 1.63 7.35 -0.80
C ILE A 2 1.39 5.90 -1.23
N THR A 3 2.19 5.39 -2.15
CA THR A 3 1.94 4.11 -2.81
C THR A 3 3.10 3.15 -2.62
N ASP A 4 2.80 1.85 -2.50
CA ASP A 4 3.86 0.85 -2.42
C ASP A 4 4.69 0.81 -3.72
N THR A 5 5.95 0.40 -3.62
CA THR A 5 6.83 0.24 -4.78
C THR A 5 6.33 -0.75 -5.83
N GLY A 6 5.44 -1.69 -5.46
CA GLY A 6 4.79 -2.61 -6.40
C GLY A 6 3.80 -1.95 -7.36
N TYR A 7 3.31 -0.74 -7.05
CA TYR A 7 2.40 0.02 -7.91
C TYR A 7 3.15 0.86 -8.95
N GLN A 8 4.18 0.29 -9.59
CA GLN A 8 4.90 0.98 -10.65
C GLN A 8 3.93 1.36 -11.77
N GLY A 9 3.96 2.63 -12.19
CA GLY A 9 3.07 3.15 -13.23
C GLY A 9 1.77 3.77 -12.71
N ILE A 10 1.48 3.74 -11.40
CA ILE A 10 0.30 4.41 -10.82
C ILE A 10 0.29 5.92 -11.08
N GLN A 11 1.47 6.53 -11.28
CA GLN A 11 1.63 7.92 -11.69
C GLN A 11 0.91 8.25 -13.01
N LYS A 12 0.69 7.26 -13.90
CA LYS A 12 -0.06 7.45 -15.15
C LYS A 12 -1.57 7.55 -14.95
N ILE A 13 -2.07 6.99 -13.86
CA ILE A 13 -3.50 6.93 -13.52
C ILE A 13 -3.83 8.05 -12.53
N HIS A 14 -2.89 8.38 -11.64
CA HIS A 14 -3.07 9.36 -10.60
C HIS A 14 -1.82 10.21 -10.43
N ASN A 15 -1.89 11.47 -10.88
CA ASN A 15 -0.76 12.40 -10.95
C ASN A 15 -0.15 12.71 -9.58
N ASN A 16 -0.95 12.68 -8.51
CA ASN A 16 -0.50 13.02 -7.15
C ASN A 16 0.06 11.80 -6.40
N SER A 17 0.64 10.83 -7.12
CA SER A 17 1.19 9.59 -6.53
C SER A 17 2.67 9.73 -6.21
N GLU A 18 3.03 9.59 -4.93
CA GLU A 18 4.42 9.68 -4.49
C GLU A 18 5.05 8.28 -4.37
N LEU A 19 6.03 8.03 -5.24
CA LEU A 19 6.83 6.81 -5.26
C LEU A 19 8.27 7.13 -4.86
N PRO A 20 8.99 6.21 -4.20
CA PRO A 20 10.35 6.45 -3.80
C PRO A 20 11.23 6.37 -5.06
N LYS A 21 12.13 7.33 -5.21
CA LYS A 21 13.02 7.35 -6.36
C LYS A 21 14.04 6.23 -6.21
N LYS A 22 14.11 5.35 -7.21
CA LYS A 22 15.12 4.29 -7.33
C LYS A 22 15.87 4.49 -8.64
N ASN A 23 17.20 4.52 -8.59
CA ASN A 23 18.06 4.56 -9.77
C ASN A 23 19.13 3.48 -9.61
N LYS A 24 19.30 2.63 -10.64
CA LYS A 24 20.26 1.52 -10.65
C LYS A 24 21.64 1.95 -11.15
N LYS A 25 21.70 2.96 -12.02
CA LYS A 25 22.94 3.38 -12.70
C LYS A 25 23.63 4.56 -12.00
N ASN A 26 22.85 5.49 -11.44
CA ASN A 26 23.40 6.68 -10.80
C ASN A 26 23.08 6.71 -9.30
N PRO A 27 24.02 7.21 -8.47
CA PRO A 27 23.77 7.42 -7.05
C PRO A 27 22.58 8.37 -6.80
N LEU A 28 21.82 8.10 -5.75
CA LEU A 28 20.77 9.01 -5.28
C LEU A 28 21.39 10.28 -4.70
N THR A 29 20.84 11.43 -5.09
CA THR A 29 21.24 12.72 -4.52
C THR A 29 20.86 12.78 -3.04
N LYS A 30 21.50 13.68 -2.27
CA LYS A 30 21.14 13.89 -0.84
C LYS A 30 19.67 14.25 -0.67
N ASN A 31 19.09 15.02 -1.61
CA ASN A 31 17.69 15.40 -1.57
C ASN A 31 16.76 14.21 -1.84
N ASP A 32 17.10 13.37 -2.83
CA ASP A 32 16.34 12.15 -3.13
C ASP A 32 16.30 11.21 -1.92
N LYS A 33 17.43 11.06 -1.20
CA LYS A 33 17.49 10.25 0.02
C LYS A 33 16.60 10.81 1.15
N LYS A 34 16.59 12.12 1.36
CA LYS A 34 15.72 12.78 2.35
C LYS A 34 14.24 12.56 2.01
N ASN A 35 13.86 12.72 0.75
CA ASN A 35 12.48 12.50 0.31
C ASN A 35 12.07 11.03 0.45
N ASN A 36 12.92 10.08 0.07
CA ASN A 36 12.66 8.66 0.27
C ASN A 36 12.51 8.31 1.75
N LEU A 37 13.28 8.94 2.65
CA LEU A 37 13.14 8.74 4.09
C LEU A 37 11.79 9.26 4.62
N ARG A 38 11.35 10.44 4.17
CA ARG A 38 10.02 10.98 4.50
C ARG A 38 8.93 10.00 4.06
N LEU A 39 8.98 9.55 2.81
CA LEU A 39 8.03 8.59 2.26
C LEU A 39 8.03 7.26 3.01
N ALA A 40 9.19 6.78 3.43
CA ALA A 40 9.28 5.54 4.21
C ALA A 40 8.57 5.68 5.56
N ARG A 41 8.72 6.83 6.25
CA ARG A 41 8.04 7.09 7.53
C ARG A 41 6.53 7.11 7.38
N GLU A 42 6.02 7.76 6.35
CA GLU A 42 4.57 7.84 6.13
C GLU A 42 3.98 6.47 5.73
N ARG A 43 4.74 5.60 5.07
CA ARG A 43 4.31 4.23 4.72
C ARG A 43 4.10 3.33 5.92
N VAL A 44 4.78 3.56 7.04
CA VAL A 44 4.65 2.72 8.24
C VAL A 44 3.20 2.58 8.68
N VAL A 45 2.42 3.68 8.59
CA VAL A 45 0.99 3.66 8.92
C VAL A 45 0.21 2.74 7.96
N ASN A 46 0.49 2.83 6.66
CA ASN A 46 -0.14 1.98 5.66
C ASN A 46 0.24 0.50 5.84
N GLU A 47 1.50 0.21 6.17
CA GLU A 47 1.97 -1.15 6.46
C GLU A 47 1.28 -1.74 7.69
N ASN A 48 1.07 -0.95 8.74
CA ASN A 48 0.31 -1.36 9.93
C ASN A 48 -1.15 -1.71 9.56
N VAL A 49 -1.81 -0.88 8.75
CA VAL A 49 -3.17 -1.15 8.25
C VAL A 49 -3.20 -2.44 7.42
N ILE A 50 -2.26 -2.61 6.48
CA ILE A 50 -2.16 -3.82 5.67
C ILE A 50 -1.92 -5.05 6.56
N GLY A 51 -1.09 -4.93 7.60
CA GLY A 51 -0.84 -5.98 8.58
C GLY A 51 -2.11 -6.39 9.32
N ASN A 52 -2.91 -5.41 9.77
CA ASN A 52 -4.19 -5.67 10.42
C ASN A 52 -5.19 -6.35 9.47
N VAL A 53 -5.30 -5.86 8.24
CA VAL A 53 -6.18 -6.45 7.21
C VAL A 53 -5.73 -7.86 6.82
N LYS A 54 -4.42 -8.14 6.81
CA LYS A 54 -3.87 -9.49 6.56
C LYS A 54 -4.06 -10.46 7.72
N ARG A 55 -4.59 -10.05 8.88
CA ARG A 55 -5.02 -11.01 9.92
C ARG A 55 -6.18 -11.90 9.43
N PHE A 56 -6.99 -11.39 8.50
CA PHE A 56 -8.04 -12.16 7.88
C PHE A 56 -7.45 -13.10 6.83
N LYS A 57 -7.52 -14.42 7.06
CA LYS A 57 -6.96 -15.45 6.15
C LYS A 57 -7.47 -15.38 4.72
N ILE A 58 -8.68 -14.84 4.52
CA ILE A 58 -9.24 -14.58 3.18
C ILE A 58 -8.38 -13.62 2.33
N ILE A 59 -7.58 -12.77 2.98
CA ILE A 59 -6.65 -11.82 2.36
C ILE A 59 -5.19 -12.29 2.51
N ALA A 60 -4.86 -12.97 3.61
CA ALA A 60 -3.51 -13.46 3.88
C ALA A 60 -3.09 -14.64 2.97
N ASP A 61 -4.02 -15.56 2.75
CA ASP A 61 -3.78 -16.81 2.02
C ASP A 61 -4.31 -16.72 0.59
N GLN A 62 -3.94 -17.72 -0.22
CA GLN A 62 -4.51 -17.86 -1.55
C GLN A 62 -6.03 -18.05 -1.47
N TYR A 63 -6.77 -17.12 -2.07
CA TYR A 63 -8.22 -17.16 -2.08
C TYR A 63 -8.74 -18.27 -3.02
N ARG A 64 -9.31 -19.33 -2.45
CA ARG A 64 -9.80 -20.53 -3.18
C ARG A 64 -11.31 -20.55 -3.41
N ASN A 65 -11.93 -19.41 -3.68
CA ASN A 65 -13.39 -19.32 -3.94
C ASN A 65 -13.67 -18.49 -5.20
N ARG A 66 -14.90 -18.52 -5.72
CA ARG A 66 -15.31 -17.72 -6.88
C ARG A 66 -15.11 -16.22 -6.60
N CYS A 67 -14.38 -15.53 -7.46
CA CYS A 67 -13.97 -14.13 -7.27
C CYS A 67 -15.12 -13.11 -7.38
N LYS A 68 -16.30 -13.50 -7.86
CA LYS A 68 -17.46 -12.59 -8.07
C LYS A 68 -17.85 -11.77 -6.83
N ARG A 69 -17.63 -12.32 -5.62
CA ARG A 69 -17.94 -11.64 -4.34
C ARG A 69 -16.72 -11.23 -3.53
N PHE A 70 -15.51 -11.35 -4.09
CA PHE A 70 -14.28 -11.02 -3.36
C PHE A 70 -14.27 -9.54 -2.93
N GLY A 71 -14.59 -8.63 -3.85
CA GLY A 71 -14.67 -7.19 -3.54
C GLY A 71 -15.65 -6.87 -2.41
N LEU A 72 -16.84 -7.47 -2.42
CA LEU A 72 -17.82 -7.29 -1.32
C LEU A 72 -17.25 -7.76 0.03
N ARG A 73 -16.60 -8.94 0.06
CA ARG A 73 -16.00 -9.48 1.29
C ARG A 73 -14.87 -8.59 1.80
N PHE A 74 -14.02 -8.10 0.89
CA PHE A 74 -12.95 -7.17 1.22
C PHE A 74 -13.51 -5.85 1.77
N ASN A 75 -14.55 -5.29 1.15
CA ASN A 75 -15.20 -4.06 1.60
C ASN A 75 -15.76 -4.24 3.02
N LEU A 76 -16.43 -5.35 3.31
CA LEU A 76 -16.96 -5.62 4.65
C LEU A 76 -15.85 -5.70 5.71
N ILE A 77 -14.71 -6.34 5.39
CA ILE A 77 -13.53 -6.38 6.26
C ILE A 77 -12.99 -4.97 6.50
N SER A 78 -12.87 -4.15 5.45
CA SER A 78 -12.45 -2.75 5.62
C SER A 78 -13.44 -1.93 6.46
N CYS A 79 -14.74 -2.17 6.33
CA CYS A 79 -15.74 -1.50 7.16
C CYS A 79 -15.59 -1.87 8.64
N ILE A 80 -15.38 -3.14 8.95
CA ILE A 80 -15.14 -3.60 10.33
C ILE A 80 -13.87 -2.95 10.89
N TYR A 81 -12.77 -2.99 10.12
CA TYR A 81 -11.52 -2.35 10.54
C TYR A 81 -11.69 -0.86 10.81
N ASN A 82 -12.39 -0.15 9.92
CA ASN A 82 -12.65 1.28 10.08
C ASN A 82 -13.59 1.60 11.25
N PHE A 83 -14.49 0.69 11.61
CA PHE A 83 -15.37 0.84 12.77
C PHE A 83 -14.64 0.58 14.09
N GLU A 84 -13.68 -0.34 14.10
CA GLU A 84 -12.86 -0.67 15.28
C GLU A 84 -11.68 0.29 15.49
N LEU A 85 -11.39 1.16 14.51
CA LEU A 85 -10.40 2.22 14.65
C LEU A 85 -10.92 3.27 15.66
N PRO A 86 -10.16 3.59 16.72
CA PRO A 86 -10.55 4.60 17.71
C PRO A 86 -10.54 6.03 17.15
#